data_AF-A0A6G4MDD1-F1
#
_entry.id   AF-A0A6G4MDD1-F1
#
_cell.length_a   1.000
_cell.length_b   1.000
_cell.length_c   1.000
_cell.angle_alpha   90.00
_cell.angle_beta   90.00
_cell.angle_gamma   90.00
#
_symmetry.space_group_name_H-M   'P 1'
#
loop_
_entity.id
_entity.type
_entity.pdbx_description
1 polymer ?
#
loop_
_entity_poly.entity_id
_entity_poly.type
_entity_poly.pdbx_seq_one_letter_code
_entity_poly.pdbx_strand_id
1 'polypeptide(L)'
;MESKRLDNAALAAGISPSYINAHGKPQSIAAVTKQRLLDAMHRSTAATKVAVNPLPNVKIFTHGKKMSLPVAGRGEYQWILTTEDGKQYQGKTRGGETLPLPAKLPEGYHSLTLTQEGERWHCRTIVAPARCYEPQPLKEGKKLWGTCVQLYTLRSEKNWGIGDFGDLRAMLPEIARRGGSFIGLNPIHALYPANPESASPYSPSSRRWLNVIYIDVNAVEDFQRSEEAQAWWQSPATQQALQAARETDDVDYTAVTTLKMTALRMAWKQFSRREDEQMTAFREFVLREGESLYWQAAFDALHAWQVQQDPLRWGWPAWPKAFQDIDSPEVKAFCVEHEDDVSFYLWLQWLAWSQFAACWETSQRDGMPIGLYRDLAVGVAEGGSETWCDRELYCLKASVGAPPDILGPLGQNWGLPPMDPHIIAARAYEPFIDLLRANMQNCGALRIDHVMSVLRLWWIPYGETADHGAYVQYPVDDLLSLLALESQRHRCMVIGEDLGTVPVEIVSKLRNSGVY
;
A
#
# COMPACT_ATOMS: atom_id res chain seq x y z
N MET A 1 15.60 4.71 39.23
CA MET A 1 14.89 5.87 38.66
C MET A 1 14.85 5.82 37.13
N GLU A 2 15.93 5.36 36.47
CA GLU A 2 16.01 5.24 35.00
C GLU A 2 15.04 4.22 34.38
N SER A 3 14.84 3.04 34.98
CA SER A 3 13.91 2.03 34.43
C SER A 3 12.45 2.51 34.36
N LYS A 4 11.94 3.21 35.38
CA LYS A 4 10.56 3.77 35.34
C LYS A 4 10.40 4.84 34.25
N ARG A 5 11.45 5.63 33.98
CA ARG A 5 11.43 6.63 32.91
C ARG A 5 11.36 5.96 31.54
N LEU A 6 12.14 4.90 31.34
CA LEU A 6 12.12 4.10 30.12
C LEU A 6 10.76 3.43 29.90
N ASP A 7 10.20 2.79 30.94
CA ASP A 7 8.89 2.13 30.84
C ASP A 7 7.77 3.11 30.50
N ASN A 8 7.77 4.31 31.11
CA ASN A 8 6.80 5.36 30.79
C ASN A 8 6.97 5.89 29.36
N ALA A 9 8.21 6.08 28.90
CA ALA A 9 8.49 6.52 27.54
C ALA A 9 8.04 5.46 26.51
N ALA A 10 8.33 4.19 26.77
CA ALA A 10 7.91 3.07 25.93
C ALA A 10 6.38 2.98 25.84
N LEU A 11 5.68 3.08 26.97
CA LEU A 11 4.22 3.06 27.01
C LEU A 11 3.62 4.26 26.26
N ALA A 12 4.18 5.46 26.44
CA ALA A 12 3.73 6.66 25.73
C ALA A 12 3.97 6.58 24.21
N ALA A 13 4.98 5.83 23.78
CA ALA A 13 5.26 5.56 22.38
C ALA A 13 4.44 4.40 21.79
N GLY A 14 3.59 3.75 22.60
CA GLY A 14 2.74 2.63 22.17
C GLY A 14 3.42 1.26 22.21
N ILE A 15 4.60 1.12 22.83
CA ILE A 15 5.29 -0.16 22.99
C ILE A 15 4.67 -0.92 24.17
N SER A 16 4.12 -2.11 23.91
CA SER A 16 3.54 -2.95 24.94
C SER A 16 4.61 -3.44 25.93
N PRO A 17 4.40 -3.36 27.25
CA PRO A 17 5.39 -3.80 28.24
C PRO A 17 5.50 -5.33 28.34
N SER A 18 4.50 -6.05 27.84
CA SER A 18 4.40 -7.51 27.84
C SER A 18 3.46 -7.99 26.74
N TYR A 19 3.45 -9.29 26.47
CA TYR A 19 2.48 -9.94 25.58
C TYR A 19 2.12 -11.33 26.11
N ILE A 20 1.04 -11.93 25.58
CA ILE A 20 0.70 -13.33 25.85
C ILE A 20 1.37 -14.17 24.77
N ASN A 21 2.27 -15.08 25.16
CA ASN A 21 2.92 -15.99 24.22
C ASN A 21 1.98 -17.12 23.80
N ALA A 22 2.43 -17.94 22.84
CA ALA A 22 1.61 -19.01 22.27
C ALA A 22 1.18 -20.11 23.27
N HIS A 23 1.78 -20.15 24.47
CA HIS A 23 1.36 -21.04 25.55
C HIS A 23 0.37 -20.38 26.53
N GLY A 24 -0.18 -19.21 26.18
CA GLY A 24 -1.11 -18.47 27.02
C GLY A 24 -0.46 -17.80 28.24
N LYS A 25 0.88 -17.68 28.26
CA LYS A 25 1.62 -17.11 29.41
C LYS A 25 2.03 -15.66 29.13
N PRO A 26 1.92 -14.75 30.13
CA PRO A 26 2.46 -13.41 29.99
C PRO A 26 3.99 -13.44 29.92
N GLN A 27 4.55 -12.70 28.99
CA GLN A 27 5.99 -12.53 28.78
C GLN A 27 6.33 -11.04 28.75
N SER A 28 7.24 -10.62 29.64
CA SER A 28 7.70 -9.23 29.74
C SER A 28 8.68 -8.88 28.63
N ILE A 29 8.62 -7.64 28.16
CA ILE A 29 9.57 -7.09 27.19
C ILE A 29 10.80 -6.54 27.91
N ALA A 30 11.98 -6.95 27.46
CA ALA A 30 13.26 -6.53 28.02
C ALA A 30 13.50 -5.01 27.86
N ALA A 31 14.21 -4.41 28.82
CA ALA A 31 14.54 -2.98 28.78
C ALA A 31 15.35 -2.60 27.52
N VAL A 32 16.26 -3.47 27.08
CA VAL A 32 17.06 -3.25 25.86
C VAL A 32 16.18 -3.17 24.61
N THR A 33 15.16 -4.04 24.48
CA THR A 33 14.19 -3.99 23.38
C THR A 33 13.44 -2.66 23.39
N LYS A 34 12.91 -2.24 24.55
CA LYS A 34 12.20 -0.96 24.68
C LYS A 34 13.07 0.21 24.24
N GLN A 35 14.32 0.26 24.69
CA GLN A 35 15.26 1.30 24.32
C GLN A 35 15.53 1.32 22.82
N ARG A 36 15.84 0.16 22.22
CA ARG A 36 16.15 0.08 20.79
C ARG A 36 14.96 0.42 19.89
N LEU A 37 13.74 0.03 20.28
CA LEU A 37 12.53 0.38 19.54
C LEU A 37 12.20 1.87 19.66
N LEU A 38 12.39 2.48 20.84
CA LEU A 38 12.28 3.94 21.00
C LEU A 38 13.30 4.69 20.13
N ASP A 39 14.52 4.17 20.01
CA ASP A 39 15.56 4.75 19.15
C ASP A 39 15.31 4.54 17.64
N ALA A 40 14.41 3.61 17.28
CA ALA A 40 13.96 3.37 15.92
C ALA A 40 12.79 4.27 15.50
N MET A 41 11.96 4.71 16.46
CA MET A 41 10.85 5.63 16.22
C MET A 41 11.36 7.05 15.97
N HIS A 42 10.62 7.81 15.16
CA HIS A 42 10.91 9.21 14.99
C HIS A 42 10.60 9.95 16.28
N ARG A 43 11.54 10.77 16.75
CA ARG A 43 11.32 11.56 17.96
C ARG A 43 10.21 12.57 17.69
N SER A 44 9.09 12.43 18.40
CA SER A 44 8.12 13.50 18.47
C SER A 44 8.82 14.75 18.99
N THR A 45 8.87 15.82 18.17
CA THR A 45 9.41 17.13 18.54
C THR A 45 8.57 17.85 19.63
N ALA A 46 7.65 17.13 20.29
CA ALA A 46 6.74 17.62 21.30
C ALA A 46 7.38 18.04 22.65
N ALA A 47 8.72 18.01 22.78
CA ALA A 47 9.42 18.46 24.00
C ALA A 47 9.91 19.93 23.96
N THR A 48 9.48 20.71 22.98
CA THR A 48 9.55 22.19 23.01
C THR A 48 8.16 22.71 23.34
N LYS A 49 8.01 23.56 24.37
CA LYS A 49 6.73 24.17 24.82
C LYS A 49 5.80 24.49 23.63
N VAL A 50 4.91 23.57 23.26
CA VAL A 50 4.00 23.74 22.13
C VAL A 50 2.91 24.70 22.59
N ALA A 51 2.71 25.80 21.86
CA ALA A 51 1.51 26.62 22.01
C ALA A 51 0.28 25.70 22.01
N VAL A 52 -0.68 25.93 22.91
CA VAL A 52 -1.87 25.07 23.01
C VAL A 52 -2.61 25.11 21.66
N ASN A 53 -2.50 24.04 20.86
CA ASN A 53 -3.20 23.95 19.59
C ASN A 53 -4.71 23.76 19.88
N PRO A 54 -5.59 24.69 19.46
CA PRO A 54 -7.00 24.64 19.81
C PRO A 54 -7.73 23.47 19.15
N LEU A 55 -7.16 22.86 18.10
CA LEU A 55 -7.68 21.68 17.42
C LEU A 55 -6.63 20.57 17.31
N PRO A 56 -7.04 19.29 17.29
CA PRO A 56 -6.18 18.23 16.74
C PRO A 56 -6.02 18.41 15.22
N ASN A 57 -4.93 17.92 14.65
CA ASN A 57 -4.68 17.92 13.21
C ASN A 57 -5.71 17.06 12.43
N VAL A 58 -6.26 16.02 13.06
CA VAL A 58 -7.29 15.15 12.50
C VAL A 58 -8.30 14.72 13.56
N LYS A 59 -9.56 14.54 13.16
CA LYS A 59 -10.60 13.92 13.98
C LYS A 59 -11.54 13.08 13.14
N ILE A 60 -11.77 11.84 13.57
CA ILE A 60 -12.68 10.89 12.92
C ILE A 60 -13.97 10.74 13.75
N PHE A 61 -15.09 10.70 13.04
CA PHE A 61 -16.44 10.50 13.58
C PHE A 61 -17.15 9.38 12.83
N THR A 62 -18.09 8.70 13.50
CA THR A 62 -19.00 7.76 12.84
C THR A 62 -20.24 8.48 12.33
N HIS A 63 -20.65 8.22 11.08
CA HIS A 63 -21.89 8.71 10.48
C HIS A 63 -23.07 8.46 11.42
N GLY A 64 -23.91 9.50 11.60
CA GLY A 64 -25.18 9.38 12.31
C GLY A 64 -25.07 9.40 13.83
N LYS A 65 -23.83 9.45 14.37
CA LYS A 65 -23.60 9.75 15.78
C LYS A 65 -23.43 11.25 16.00
N LYS A 66 -23.61 11.70 17.25
CA LYS A 66 -23.34 13.09 17.63
C LYS A 66 -21.86 13.40 17.42
N MET A 67 -21.58 14.48 16.69
CA MET A 67 -20.23 14.92 16.36
C MET A 67 -19.91 16.19 17.15
N SER A 68 -18.90 16.12 18.00
CA SER A 68 -18.44 17.26 18.78
C SER A 68 -16.97 17.13 19.11
N LEU A 69 -16.27 18.27 19.18
CA LEU A 69 -14.82 18.32 19.36
C LEU A 69 -14.46 19.34 20.46
N PRO A 70 -13.63 19.00 21.45
CA PRO A 70 -13.14 19.98 22.42
C PRO A 70 -12.23 20.99 21.74
N VAL A 71 -12.40 22.27 22.09
CA VAL A 71 -11.57 23.37 21.60
C VAL A 71 -10.66 23.82 22.74
N ALA A 72 -9.35 23.65 22.60
CA ALA A 72 -8.39 24.11 23.59
C ALA A 72 -8.11 25.62 23.46
N GLY A 73 -7.30 26.19 24.34
CA GLY A 73 -6.97 27.62 24.32
C GLY A 73 -7.96 28.50 25.09
N ARG A 74 -8.00 29.80 24.77
CA ARG A 74 -8.81 30.82 25.46
C ARG A 74 -9.34 31.86 24.47
N GLY A 75 -10.41 32.55 24.84
CA GLY A 75 -11.02 33.57 24.00
C GLY A 75 -12.00 32.99 22.97
N GLU A 76 -12.49 33.83 22.07
CA GLU A 76 -13.45 33.47 21.02
C GLU A 76 -12.71 33.12 19.72
N TYR A 77 -13.09 31.97 19.13
CA TYR A 77 -12.65 31.53 17.81
C TYR A 77 -13.82 31.64 16.83
N GLN A 78 -13.55 32.08 15.61
CA GLN A 78 -14.44 31.86 14.47
C GLN A 78 -14.10 30.50 13.86
N TRP A 79 -15.11 29.74 13.45
CA TRP A 79 -14.90 28.46 12.79
C TRP A 79 -15.61 28.37 11.45
N ILE A 80 -14.95 27.69 10.51
CA ILE A 80 -15.52 27.31 9.20
C ILE A 80 -15.27 25.82 9.01
N LEU A 81 -16.33 25.06 8.73
CA LEU A 81 -16.28 23.68 8.29
C LEU A 81 -16.68 23.62 6.82
N THR A 82 -15.78 23.15 5.97
CA THR A 82 -16.02 22.88 4.55
C THR A 82 -16.09 21.37 4.33
N THR A 83 -17.22 20.87 3.84
CA THR A 83 -17.36 19.45 3.47
C THR A 83 -16.59 19.13 2.19
N GLU A 84 -16.45 17.83 1.88
CA GLU A 84 -15.70 17.36 0.71
C GLU A 84 -16.25 17.92 -0.60
N ASP A 85 -17.58 18.07 -0.69
CA ASP A 85 -18.32 18.64 -1.82
C ASP A 85 -18.35 20.18 -1.83
N GLY A 86 -17.67 20.84 -0.89
CA GLY A 86 -17.51 22.30 -0.84
C GLY A 86 -18.60 23.05 -0.06
N LYS A 87 -19.60 22.37 0.52
CA LYS A 87 -20.60 23.04 1.37
C LYS A 87 -19.97 23.56 2.66
N GLN A 88 -20.30 24.81 3.02
CA GLN A 88 -19.73 25.49 4.19
C GLN A 88 -20.73 25.62 5.34
N TYR A 89 -20.21 25.47 6.55
CA TYR A 89 -20.85 25.80 7.81
C TYR A 89 -19.93 26.71 8.59
N GLN A 90 -20.47 27.65 9.36
CA GLN A 90 -19.66 28.59 10.12
C GLN A 90 -20.31 28.95 11.44
N GLY A 91 -19.49 29.42 12.38
CA GLY A 91 -19.97 29.90 13.66
C GLY A 91 -18.85 30.42 14.55
N LYS A 92 -19.16 30.53 15.84
CA LYS A 92 -18.23 30.96 16.89
C LYS A 92 -18.21 29.91 18.01
N THR A 93 -17.08 29.80 18.69
CA THR A 93 -16.89 28.93 19.86
C THR A 93 -15.85 29.56 20.78
N ARG A 94 -15.82 29.22 22.06
CA ARG A 94 -14.74 29.67 22.95
C ARG A 94 -13.76 28.56 23.29
N GLY A 95 -12.51 28.95 23.53
CA GLY A 95 -11.51 28.03 24.10
C GLY A 95 -11.96 27.51 25.46
N GLY A 96 -11.84 26.20 25.67
CA GLY A 96 -12.37 25.46 26.82
C GLY A 96 -13.77 24.88 26.60
N GLU A 97 -14.46 25.23 25.52
CA GLU A 97 -15.78 24.68 25.18
C GLU A 97 -15.68 23.45 24.27
N THR A 98 -16.80 22.73 24.14
CA THR A 98 -16.97 21.66 23.15
C THR A 98 -17.76 22.19 21.97
N LEU A 99 -17.14 22.23 20.79
CA LEU A 99 -17.77 22.65 19.54
C LEU A 99 -18.67 21.53 19.01
N PRO A 100 -20.02 21.70 18.96
CA PRO A 100 -20.87 20.79 18.22
C PRO A 100 -20.71 21.01 16.71
N LEU A 101 -20.50 19.93 15.96
CA LEU A 101 -20.50 19.96 14.50
C LEU A 101 -21.93 19.73 13.97
N PRO A 102 -22.23 20.11 12.71
CA PRO A 102 -23.53 19.83 12.11
C PRO A 102 -23.92 18.34 12.21
N ALA A 103 -25.15 18.06 12.65
CA ALA A 103 -25.57 16.70 12.98
C ALA A 103 -25.69 15.74 11.77
N LYS A 104 -25.72 16.28 10.55
CA LYS A 104 -25.90 15.53 9.28
C LYS A 104 -24.78 15.84 8.29
N LEU A 105 -23.53 15.69 8.72
CA LEU A 105 -22.42 15.70 7.78
C LEU A 105 -22.43 14.40 6.95
N PRO A 106 -22.23 14.48 5.63
CA PRO A 106 -22.09 13.29 4.80
C PRO A 106 -20.82 12.52 5.19
N GLU A 107 -20.72 11.25 4.79
CA GLU A 107 -19.44 10.54 4.84
C GLU A 107 -18.41 11.21 3.93
N GLY A 108 -17.14 11.22 4.36
CA GLY A 108 -16.05 11.76 3.58
C GLY A 108 -15.02 12.55 4.37
N TYR A 109 -14.21 13.30 3.62
CA TYR A 109 -13.09 14.09 4.12
C TYR A 109 -13.43 15.57 4.12
N HIS A 110 -13.50 16.19 5.30
CA HIS A 110 -13.89 17.58 5.49
C HIS A 110 -12.75 18.38 6.14
N SER A 111 -12.85 19.70 6.08
CA SER A 111 -11.87 20.62 6.66
C SER A 111 -12.54 21.55 7.66
N LEU A 112 -12.15 21.44 8.93
CA LEU A 112 -12.51 22.40 9.97
C LEU A 112 -11.34 23.36 10.18
N THR A 113 -11.63 24.66 10.13
CA THR A 113 -10.66 25.72 10.42
C THR A 113 -11.15 26.58 11.56
N LEU A 114 -10.32 26.82 12.58
CA LEU A 114 -10.50 27.89 13.56
C LEU A 114 -9.64 29.11 13.19
N THR A 115 -10.17 30.30 13.46
CA THR A 115 -9.47 31.58 13.29
C THR A 115 -9.62 32.45 14.54
N GLN A 116 -8.51 33.00 15.02
CA GLN A 116 -8.45 33.97 16.12
C GLN A 116 -7.28 34.93 15.87
N GLU A 117 -7.51 36.24 15.92
CA GLU A 117 -6.48 37.27 15.80
C GLU A 117 -5.56 37.14 14.55
N GLY A 118 -6.09 36.55 13.47
CA GLY A 118 -5.35 36.32 12.21
C GLY A 118 -4.63 34.97 12.13
N GLU A 119 -4.49 34.25 13.24
CA GLU A 119 -3.99 32.87 13.27
C GLU A 119 -5.06 31.88 12.85
N ARG A 120 -4.66 30.80 12.17
CA ARG A 120 -5.54 29.74 11.68
C ARG A 120 -5.04 28.36 12.09
N TRP A 121 -5.96 27.52 12.54
CA TRP A 121 -5.70 26.12 12.89
C TRP A 121 -6.62 25.21 12.09
N HIS A 122 -6.07 24.12 11.57
CA HIS A 122 -6.78 23.20 10.69
C HIS A 122 -6.94 21.82 11.36
N CYS A 123 -8.10 21.22 11.15
CA CYS A 123 -8.39 19.85 11.51
C CYS A 123 -9.05 19.15 10.32
N ARG A 124 -8.41 18.09 9.83
CA ARG A 124 -9.07 17.15 8.92
C ARG A 124 -10.19 16.46 9.69
N THR A 125 -11.44 16.71 9.29
CA THR A 125 -12.63 16.13 9.91
C THR A 125 -13.13 15.00 9.02
N ILE A 126 -13.08 13.77 9.50
CA ILE A 126 -13.44 12.58 8.73
C ILE A 126 -14.73 12.01 9.28
N VAL A 127 -15.70 11.76 8.42
CA VAL A 127 -16.96 11.10 8.78
C VAL A 127 -17.00 9.74 8.08
N ALA A 128 -16.96 8.68 8.85
CA ALA A 128 -16.87 7.31 8.37
C ALA A 128 -18.16 6.50 8.62
N PRO A 129 -18.51 5.57 7.72
CA PRO A 129 -19.56 4.59 7.97
C PRO A 129 -19.15 3.65 9.10
N ALA A 130 -20.12 3.00 9.74
CA ALA A 130 -19.83 2.03 10.79
C ALA A 130 -19.26 0.70 10.26
N ARG A 131 -19.48 0.38 8.98
CA ARG A 131 -19.15 -0.89 8.35
C ARG A 131 -18.53 -0.71 6.96
N CYS A 132 -17.61 -1.60 6.63
CA CYS A 132 -17.13 -1.83 5.27
C CYS A 132 -18.27 -2.21 4.31
N TYR A 133 -18.02 -2.08 3.02
CA TYR A 133 -18.93 -2.49 1.96
C TYR A 133 -19.18 -4.00 2.01
N GLU A 134 -20.43 -4.38 1.74
CA GLU A 134 -20.82 -5.78 1.59
C GLU A 134 -21.67 -5.89 0.30
N PRO A 135 -21.29 -6.76 -0.67
CA PRO A 135 -22.06 -6.94 -1.89
C PRO A 135 -23.44 -7.53 -1.60
N GLN A 136 -24.42 -7.16 -2.43
CA GLN A 136 -25.83 -7.49 -2.21
C GLN A 136 -26.10 -9.00 -2.00
N PRO A 137 -25.48 -9.94 -2.75
CA PRO A 137 -25.64 -11.37 -2.48
C PRO A 137 -25.26 -11.81 -1.06
N LEU A 138 -24.22 -11.22 -0.46
CA LEU A 138 -23.81 -11.56 0.91
C LEU A 138 -24.80 -10.99 1.94
N LYS A 139 -25.33 -9.78 1.71
CA LYS A 139 -26.43 -9.20 2.52
C LYS A 139 -27.69 -10.06 2.48
N GLU A 140 -27.95 -10.71 1.35
CA GLU A 140 -29.05 -11.67 1.16
C GLU A 140 -28.77 -13.07 1.76
N GLY A 141 -27.60 -13.26 2.38
CA GLY A 141 -27.20 -14.53 3.00
C GLY A 141 -26.75 -15.61 2.01
N LYS A 142 -26.52 -15.27 0.73
CA LYS A 142 -26.02 -16.22 -0.26
C LYS A 142 -24.60 -16.66 0.08
N LYS A 143 -24.27 -17.89 -0.28
CA LYS A 143 -22.91 -18.44 -0.17
C LYS A 143 -22.25 -18.36 -1.53
N LEU A 144 -21.18 -17.58 -1.60
CA LEU A 144 -20.41 -17.39 -2.83
C LEU A 144 -19.16 -18.26 -2.79
N TRP A 145 -18.65 -18.63 -3.95
CA TRP A 145 -17.34 -19.26 -4.10
C TRP A 145 -16.54 -18.55 -5.18
N GLY A 146 -15.23 -18.72 -5.14
CA GLY A 146 -14.30 -18.24 -6.15
C GLY A 146 -13.04 -19.09 -6.11
N THR A 147 -12.07 -18.74 -6.95
CA THR A 147 -10.76 -19.42 -6.96
C THR A 147 -9.69 -18.47 -6.47
N CYS A 148 -8.77 -18.94 -5.63
CA CYS A 148 -7.59 -18.17 -5.22
C CYS A 148 -6.40 -18.73 -5.98
N VAL A 149 -5.70 -17.88 -6.72
CA VAL A 149 -4.56 -18.27 -7.55
C VAL A 149 -3.34 -17.46 -7.19
N GLN A 150 -2.18 -18.08 -7.34
CA GLN A 150 -0.92 -17.36 -7.47
C GLN A 150 -0.81 -17.01 -8.97
N LEU A 151 -1.02 -15.75 -9.35
CA LEU A 151 -1.13 -15.32 -10.74
C LEU A 151 0.07 -15.80 -11.56
N TYR A 152 1.28 -15.68 -11.02
CA TYR A 152 2.51 -16.10 -11.67
C TYR A 152 2.56 -17.59 -12.03
N THR A 153 1.76 -18.44 -11.40
CA THR A 153 1.74 -19.90 -11.66
C THR A 153 0.80 -20.30 -12.79
N LEU A 154 -0.01 -19.38 -13.34
CA LEU A 154 -0.92 -19.73 -14.44
C LEU A 154 -0.11 -20.09 -15.70
N ARG A 155 -0.51 -21.18 -16.35
CA ARG A 155 0.01 -21.58 -17.67
C ARG A 155 -1.08 -21.41 -18.71
N SER A 156 -0.70 -20.89 -19.86
CA SER A 156 -1.56 -20.85 -21.05
C SER A 156 -0.74 -21.09 -22.31
N GLU A 157 -1.40 -21.25 -23.44
CA GLU A 157 -0.74 -21.35 -24.74
C GLU A 157 -0.06 -20.04 -25.19
N LYS A 158 -0.39 -18.91 -24.54
CA LYS A 158 -0.05 -17.56 -25.03
C LYS A 158 0.94 -16.78 -24.15
N ASN A 159 0.99 -17.10 -22.86
CA ASN A 159 1.83 -16.34 -21.93
C ASN A 159 3.32 -16.59 -22.14
N TRP A 160 4.18 -15.74 -21.57
CA TRP A 160 5.61 -15.78 -21.85
C TRP A 160 6.42 -16.56 -20.81
N GLY A 161 5.85 -17.63 -20.23
CA GLY A 161 6.50 -18.45 -19.18
C GLY A 161 6.12 -18.06 -17.75
N ILE A 162 5.27 -17.04 -17.59
CA ILE A 162 4.65 -16.65 -16.32
C ILE A 162 3.18 -16.35 -16.57
N GLY A 163 2.33 -16.64 -15.59
CA GLY A 163 0.94 -16.19 -15.66
C GLY A 163 0.83 -14.67 -15.59
N ASP A 164 0.02 -14.06 -16.45
CA ASP A 164 -0.08 -12.60 -16.61
C ASP A 164 -1.53 -12.08 -16.72
N PHE A 165 -1.71 -10.77 -16.94
CA PHE A 165 -3.05 -10.18 -17.02
C PHE A 165 -3.88 -10.70 -18.20
N GLY A 166 -3.25 -11.18 -19.27
CA GLY A 166 -3.94 -11.86 -20.37
C GLY A 166 -4.56 -13.18 -19.91
N ASP A 167 -3.82 -13.95 -19.11
CA ASP A 167 -4.31 -15.19 -18.51
C ASP A 167 -5.42 -14.94 -17.49
N LEU A 168 -5.26 -13.93 -16.63
CA LEU A 168 -6.30 -13.53 -15.68
C LEU A 168 -7.60 -13.16 -16.41
N ARG A 169 -7.49 -12.34 -17.46
CA ARG A 169 -8.65 -11.94 -18.27
C ARG A 169 -9.32 -13.13 -18.95
N ALA A 170 -8.54 -14.11 -19.42
CA ALA A 170 -9.06 -15.33 -20.03
C ALA A 170 -9.74 -16.27 -19.00
N MET A 171 -9.25 -16.30 -17.76
CA MET A 171 -9.76 -17.15 -16.69
C MET A 171 -11.10 -16.65 -16.11
N LEU A 172 -11.32 -15.33 -16.09
CA LEU A 172 -12.52 -14.71 -15.51
C LEU A 172 -13.85 -15.25 -16.08
N PRO A 173 -14.09 -15.25 -17.41
CA PRO A 173 -15.32 -15.80 -17.99
C PRO A 173 -15.52 -17.28 -17.68
N GLU A 174 -14.43 -18.05 -17.58
CA GLU A 174 -14.48 -19.48 -17.28
C GLU A 174 -14.97 -19.73 -15.85
N ILE A 175 -14.49 -18.94 -14.89
CA ILE A 175 -14.96 -19.02 -13.50
C ILE A 175 -16.40 -18.53 -13.38
N ALA A 176 -16.74 -17.40 -14.01
CA ALA A 176 -18.09 -16.84 -14.00
C ALA A 176 -19.13 -17.83 -14.56
N ARG A 177 -18.85 -18.47 -15.70
CA ARG A 177 -19.74 -19.46 -16.34
C ARG A 177 -20.03 -20.69 -15.46
N ARG A 178 -19.15 -20.99 -14.50
CA ARG A 178 -19.32 -22.08 -13.52
C ARG A 178 -20.00 -21.62 -12.23
N GLY A 179 -20.41 -20.36 -12.15
CA GLY A 179 -21.04 -19.75 -10.98
C GLY A 179 -20.05 -19.17 -9.96
N GLY A 180 -18.77 -19.08 -10.31
CA GLY A 180 -17.76 -18.45 -9.45
C GLY A 180 -17.94 -16.94 -9.42
N SER A 181 -17.73 -16.36 -8.23
CA SER A 181 -18.00 -14.95 -7.93
C SER A 181 -16.75 -14.09 -7.87
N PHE A 182 -15.56 -14.70 -7.78
CA PHE A 182 -14.28 -13.99 -7.78
C PHE A 182 -13.10 -14.85 -8.24
N ILE A 183 -12.03 -14.17 -8.66
CA ILE A 183 -10.67 -14.69 -8.67
C ILE A 183 -9.84 -13.90 -7.64
N GLY A 184 -9.30 -14.60 -6.66
CA GLY A 184 -8.35 -14.12 -5.67
C GLY A 184 -6.93 -14.19 -6.17
N LEU A 185 -6.15 -13.14 -5.92
CA LEU A 185 -4.78 -13.02 -6.38
C LEU A 185 -3.83 -12.96 -5.19
N ASN A 186 -2.58 -13.35 -5.42
CA ASN A 186 -1.48 -12.88 -4.59
C ASN A 186 -1.30 -11.35 -4.71
N PRO A 187 -0.50 -10.74 -3.84
CA PRO A 187 -0.14 -9.33 -4.01
C PRO A 187 0.50 -9.12 -5.39
N ILE A 188 0.02 -8.12 -6.12
CA ILE A 188 0.52 -7.73 -7.45
C ILE A 188 1.30 -6.41 -7.40
N HIS A 189 1.84 -6.11 -6.22
CA HIS A 189 2.64 -4.92 -5.91
C HIS A 189 3.92 -4.85 -6.74
N ALA A 190 4.39 -3.65 -7.05
CA ALA A 190 5.64 -3.42 -7.76
C ALA A 190 6.80 -4.11 -7.04
N LEU A 191 7.52 -4.95 -7.76
CA LEU A 191 8.77 -5.59 -7.32
C LEU A 191 9.96 -4.89 -7.97
N TYR A 192 10.96 -5.63 -8.45
CA TYR A 192 12.21 -5.10 -8.97
C TYR A 192 12.50 -5.66 -10.37
N PRO A 193 12.13 -4.96 -11.46
CA PRO A 193 12.45 -5.41 -12.82
C PRO A 193 13.98 -5.58 -13.05
N ALA A 194 14.78 -4.79 -12.33
CA ALA A 194 16.25 -4.86 -12.36
C ALA A 194 16.84 -6.00 -11.51
N ASN A 195 16.04 -6.63 -10.64
CA ASN A 195 16.42 -7.77 -9.80
C ASN A 195 15.28 -8.80 -9.74
N PRO A 196 14.96 -9.46 -10.88
CA PRO A 196 13.72 -10.21 -11.04
C PRO A 196 13.62 -11.46 -10.15
N GLU A 197 14.76 -12.01 -9.69
CA GLU A 197 14.79 -13.15 -8.76
C GLU A 197 14.33 -12.77 -7.34
N SER A 198 14.26 -11.48 -6.99
CA SER A 198 13.61 -11.01 -5.77
C SER A 198 12.09 -11.01 -5.95
N ALA A 199 11.53 -12.22 -6.03
CA ALA A 199 10.19 -12.47 -6.55
C ALA A 199 9.08 -12.57 -5.48
N SER A 200 9.40 -12.40 -4.19
CA SER A 200 8.39 -12.49 -3.12
C SER A 200 7.36 -11.36 -3.24
N PRO A 201 6.06 -11.68 -3.42
CA PRO A 201 4.99 -10.66 -3.44
C PRO A 201 4.84 -9.89 -2.11
N TYR A 202 5.42 -10.43 -1.04
CA TYR A 202 5.32 -9.90 0.33
C TYR A 202 6.53 -9.04 0.73
N SER A 203 7.50 -8.85 -0.18
CA SER A 203 8.62 -7.92 0.00
C SER A 203 8.67 -6.91 -1.16
N PRO A 204 7.56 -6.18 -1.42
CA PRO A 204 7.48 -5.31 -2.59
C PRO A 204 8.32 -4.04 -2.45
N SER A 205 8.67 -3.47 -3.60
CA SER A 205 9.28 -2.15 -3.71
C SER A 205 8.29 -1.05 -3.30
N SER A 206 7.05 -1.17 -3.76
CA SER A 206 5.92 -0.33 -3.32
C SER A 206 4.60 -1.09 -3.37
N ARG A 207 3.71 -0.80 -2.42
CA ARG A 207 2.33 -1.30 -2.38
C ARG A 207 1.33 -0.41 -3.13
N ARG A 208 1.77 0.73 -3.67
CA ARG A 208 0.93 1.62 -4.49
C ARG A 208 0.93 1.25 -5.97
N TRP A 209 2.03 0.68 -6.45
CA TRP A 209 2.27 0.40 -7.87
C TRP A 209 2.23 -1.09 -8.18
N LEU A 210 2.17 -1.43 -9.47
CA LEU A 210 1.94 -2.80 -9.93
C LEU A 210 3.22 -3.48 -10.41
N ASN A 211 3.29 -4.80 -10.27
CA ASN A 211 4.36 -5.61 -10.84
C ASN A 211 4.23 -5.68 -12.36
N VAL A 212 5.16 -5.04 -13.06
CA VAL A 212 5.18 -4.94 -14.52
C VAL A 212 5.44 -6.29 -15.22
N ILE A 213 5.88 -7.33 -14.49
CA ILE A 213 6.04 -8.67 -15.07
C ILE A 213 4.70 -9.27 -15.53
N TYR A 214 3.59 -8.82 -14.97
CA TYR A 214 2.24 -9.28 -15.32
C TYR A 214 1.65 -8.61 -16.56
N ILE A 215 2.38 -7.71 -17.23
CA ILE A 215 1.95 -7.16 -18.52
C ILE A 215 1.90 -8.30 -19.54
N ASP A 216 0.73 -8.51 -20.15
CA ASP A 216 0.57 -9.30 -21.36
C ASP A 216 1.08 -8.48 -22.55
N VAL A 217 2.30 -8.80 -22.99
CA VAL A 217 2.94 -8.10 -24.12
C VAL A 217 2.21 -8.38 -25.43
N ASN A 218 1.51 -9.51 -25.54
CA ASN A 218 0.73 -9.84 -26.73
C ASN A 218 -0.43 -8.84 -26.93
N ALA A 219 -0.93 -8.23 -25.86
CA ALA A 219 -1.99 -7.22 -25.89
C ALA A 219 -1.49 -5.80 -26.14
N VAL A 220 -0.19 -5.57 -26.25
CA VAL A 220 0.39 -4.24 -26.50
C VAL A 220 0.41 -3.97 -28.02
N GLU A 221 -0.41 -3.03 -28.47
CA GLU A 221 -0.55 -2.69 -29.89
C GLU A 221 0.78 -2.27 -30.54
N ASP A 222 1.60 -1.49 -29.84
CA ASP A 222 2.90 -1.03 -30.33
C ASP A 222 3.94 -2.15 -30.43
N PHE A 223 3.79 -3.24 -29.66
CA PHE A 223 4.62 -4.44 -29.87
C PHE A 223 4.24 -5.12 -31.18
N GLN A 224 2.93 -5.24 -31.47
CA GLN A 224 2.43 -5.87 -32.71
C GLN A 224 2.81 -5.08 -33.96
N ARG A 225 2.86 -3.75 -33.87
CA ARG A 225 3.15 -2.86 -35.00
C ARG A 225 4.63 -2.54 -35.21
N SER A 226 5.50 -2.85 -34.24
CA SER A 226 6.92 -2.54 -34.33
C SER A 226 7.64 -3.56 -35.21
N GLU A 227 8.14 -3.13 -36.37
CA GLU A 227 8.92 -4.00 -37.27
C GLU A 227 10.15 -4.59 -36.56
N GLU A 228 10.83 -3.78 -35.73
CA GLU A 228 11.97 -4.22 -34.90
C GLU A 228 11.54 -5.33 -33.94
N ALA A 229 10.41 -5.14 -33.24
CA ALA A 229 9.89 -6.12 -32.28
C ALA A 229 9.44 -7.40 -32.98
N GLN A 230 8.79 -7.31 -34.14
CA GLN A 230 8.33 -8.47 -34.89
C GLN A 230 9.50 -9.27 -35.46
N ALA A 231 10.55 -8.61 -35.97
CA ALA A 231 11.76 -9.28 -36.43
C ALA A 231 12.49 -9.99 -35.26
N TRP A 232 12.60 -9.33 -34.10
CA TRP A 232 13.15 -9.95 -32.89
C TRP A 232 12.32 -11.15 -32.42
N TRP A 233 10.99 -11.01 -32.40
CA TRP A 233 10.05 -12.05 -31.97
C TRP A 233 10.13 -13.30 -32.85
N GLN A 234 10.23 -13.12 -34.17
CA GLN A 234 10.33 -14.22 -35.13
C GLN A 234 11.71 -14.90 -35.16
N SER A 235 12.72 -14.34 -34.48
CA SER A 235 14.05 -14.91 -34.50
C SER A 235 14.09 -16.29 -33.79
N PRO A 236 14.86 -17.27 -34.31
CA PRO A 236 14.98 -18.58 -33.68
C PRO A 236 15.47 -18.51 -32.23
N ALA A 237 16.37 -17.58 -31.93
CA ALA A 237 16.89 -17.39 -30.57
C ALA A 237 15.80 -16.97 -29.59
N THR A 238 14.96 -15.99 -29.96
CA THR A 238 13.85 -15.54 -29.11
C THR A 238 12.80 -16.63 -28.93
N GLN A 239 12.43 -17.35 -29.99
CA GLN A 239 11.47 -18.45 -29.90
C GLN A 239 11.99 -19.61 -29.03
N GLN A 240 13.29 -19.93 -29.11
CA GLN A 240 13.90 -20.93 -28.25
C GLN A 240 13.94 -20.49 -26.78
N ALA A 241 14.29 -19.24 -26.50
CA ALA A 241 14.29 -18.70 -25.13
C ALA A 241 12.89 -18.67 -24.52
N LEU A 242 11.88 -18.27 -25.30
CA LEU A 242 10.47 -18.31 -24.91
C LEU A 242 10.01 -19.74 -24.61
N GLN A 243 10.34 -20.69 -25.48
CA GLN A 243 9.96 -22.09 -25.28
C GLN A 243 10.59 -22.65 -24.00
N ALA A 244 11.89 -22.39 -23.78
CA ALA A 244 12.58 -22.80 -22.56
C ALA A 244 11.89 -22.23 -21.30
N ALA A 245 11.58 -20.92 -21.29
CA ALA A 245 10.89 -20.28 -20.15
C ALA A 245 9.46 -20.81 -19.93
N ARG A 246 8.79 -21.32 -20.96
CA ARG A 246 7.44 -21.92 -20.86
C ARG A 246 7.46 -23.40 -20.46
N GLU A 247 8.54 -24.12 -20.73
CA GLU A 247 8.69 -25.55 -20.48
C GLU A 247 9.17 -25.87 -19.06
N THR A 248 9.85 -24.95 -18.38
CA THR A 248 10.29 -25.16 -16.99
C THR A 248 9.09 -25.33 -16.05
N ASP A 249 9.21 -26.20 -15.05
CA ASP A 249 8.17 -26.40 -14.02
C ASP A 249 8.06 -25.19 -13.07
N ASP A 250 9.19 -24.55 -12.79
CA ASP A 250 9.30 -23.31 -12.02
C ASP A 250 9.40 -22.09 -12.93
N VAL A 251 8.90 -20.94 -12.47
CA VAL A 251 8.98 -19.67 -13.20
C VAL A 251 10.43 -19.18 -13.24
N ASP A 252 11.00 -19.05 -14.44
CA ASP A 252 12.30 -18.40 -14.66
C ASP A 252 12.12 -16.88 -14.74
N TYR A 253 12.15 -16.20 -13.59
CA TYR A 253 11.88 -14.76 -13.50
C TYR A 253 12.86 -13.93 -14.33
N THR A 254 14.14 -14.28 -14.34
CA THR A 254 15.16 -13.62 -15.16
C THR A 254 14.88 -13.76 -16.65
N ALA A 255 14.62 -14.97 -17.16
CA ALA A 255 14.34 -15.18 -18.58
C ALA A 255 13.07 -14.45 -19.02
N VAL A 256 11.99 -14.57 -18.24
CA VAL A 256 10.71 -13.91 -18.54
C VAL A 256 10.85 -12.39 -18.53
N THR A 257 11.49 -11.83 -17.50
CA THR A 257 11.68 -10.37 -17.40
C THR A 257 12.54 -9.86 -18.56
N THR A 258 13.59 -10.59 -18.93
CA THR A 258 14.46 -10.24 -20.07
C THR A 258 13.68 -10.19 -21.39
N LEU A 259 12.85 -11.20 -21.65
CA LEU A 259 11.99 -11.25 -22.84
C LEU A 259 11.01 -10.06 -22.85
N LYS A 260 10.25 -9.88 -21.76
CA LYS A 260 9.23 -8.82 -21.67
C LYS A 260 9.83 -7.43 -21.75
N MET A 261 10.90 -7.13 -21.01
CA MET A 261 11.55 -5.81 -21.03
C MET A 261 12.13 -5.48 -22.40
N THR A 262 12.73 -6.45 -23.09
CA THR A 262 13.27 -6.27 -24.45
C THR A 262 12.16 -5.90 -25.44
N ALA A 263 11.06 -6.66 -25.44
CA ALA A 263 9.90 -6.41 -26.28
C ALA A 263 9.24 -5.05 -25.98
N LEU A 264 9.05 -4.74 -24.69
CA LEU A 264 8.41 -3.51 -24.24
C LEU A 264 9.26 -2.28 -24.57
N ARG A 265 10.59 -2.37 -24.51
CA ARG A 265 11.48 -1.29 -24.96
C ARG A 265 11.34 -1.01 -26.47
N MET A 266 11.22 -2.06 -27.30
CA MET A 266 10.97 -1.88 -28.73
C MET A 266 9.57 -1.31 -29.01
N ALA A 267 8.57 -1.72 -28.24
CA ALA A 267 7.22 -1.15 -28.32
C ALA A 267 7.19 0.32 -27.87
N TRP A 268 7.92 0.68 -26.82
CA TRP A 268 8.04 2.05 -26.32
C TRP A 268 8.58 3.02 -27.37
N LYS A 269 9.62 2.63 -28.13
CA LYS A 269 10.16 3.46 -29.23
C LYS A 269 9.10 3.88 -30.25
N GLN A 270 8.07 3.05 -30.42
CA GLN A 270 6.93 3.35 -31.28
C GLN A 270 5.86 4.17 -30.53
N PHE A 271 5.48 3.75 -29.33
CA PHE A 271 4.47 4.43 -28.52
C PHE A 271 4.85 5.89 -28.22
N SER A 272 6.12 6.15 -27.91
CA SER A 272 6.61 7.49 -27.53
C SER A 272 6.49 8.53 -28.65
N ARG A 273 6.25 8.08 -29.89
CA ARG A 273 6.02 8.94 -31.07
C ARG A 273 4.55 9.15 -31.41
N ARG A 274 3.63 8.56 -30.64
CA ARG A 274 2.19 8.71 -30.86
C ARG A 274 1.73 10.13 -30.55
N GLU A 275 0.78 10.61 -31.35
CA GLU A 275 0.06 11.87 -31.16
C GLU A 275 -1.46 11.59 -31.24
N ASP A 276 -1.92 10.61 -30.48
CA ASP A 276 -3.30 10.10 -30.52
C ASP A 276 -3.94 10.00 -29.12
N GLU A 277 -5.15 9.44 -29.06
CA GLU A 277 -5.89 9.24 -27.81
C GLU A 277 -5.15 8.37 -26.79
N GLN A 278 -4.30 7.44 -27.23
CA GLN A 278 -3.53 6.57 -26.31
C GLN A 278 -2.43 7.36 -25.60
N MET A 279 -1.71 8.21 -26.32
CA MET A 279 -0.73 9.12 -25.71
C MET A 279 -1.41 10.10 -24.74
N THR A 280 -2.60 10.61 -25.10
CA THR A 280 -3.40 11.46 -24.19
C THR A 280 -3.79 10.71 -22.92
N ALA A 281 -4.34 9.50 -23.03
CA ALA A 281 -4.74 8.70 -21.86
C ALA A 281 -3.54 8.36 -20.95
N PHE A 282 -2.38 8.07 -21.53
CA PHE A 282 -1.13 7.87 -20.79
C PHE A 282 -0.72 9.13 -20.02
N ARG A 283 -0.70 10.30 -20.67
CA ARG A 283 -0.35 11.56 -20.00
C ARG A 283 -1.33 11.95 -18.91
N GLU A 284 -2.63 11.72 -19.12
CA GLU A 284 -3.67 11.92 -18.10
C GLU A 284 -3.48 10.98 -16.90
N PHE A 285 -3.13 9.71 -17.15
CA PHE A 285 -2.77 8.78 -16.09
C PHE A 285 -1.58 9.29 -15.28
N VAL A 286 -0.50 9.72 -15.95
CA VAL A 286 0.70 10.25 -15.27
C VAL A 286 0.35 11.48 -14.42
N LEU A 287 -0.43 12.41 -14.96
CA LEU A 287 -0.85 13.61 -14.23
C LEU A 287 -1.74 13.28 -13.02
N ARG A 288 -2.67 12.33 -13.18
CA ARG A 288 -3.59 11.90 -12.12
C ARG A 288 -2.89 11.22 -10.96
N GLU A 289 -1.90 10.39 -11.28
CA GLU A 289 -1.17 9.58 -10.29
C GLU A 289 0.01 10.34 -9.64
N GLY A 290 0.53 11.36 -10.32
CA GLY A 290 1.39 12.39 -9.75
C GLY A 290 2.74 11.89 -9.24
N GLU A 291 3.22 12.51 -8.17
CA GLU A 291 4.60 12.36 -7.67
C GLU A 291 4.93 10.93 -7.24
N SER A 292 3.97 10.22 -6.61
CA SER A 292 4.18 8.83 -6.20
C SER A 292 4.51 7.92 -7.38
N LEU A 293 3.89 8.14 -8.55
CA LEU A 293 4.14 7.37 -9.76
C LEU A 293 5.50 7.74 -10.37
N TYR A 294 5.80 9.04 -10.41
CA TYR A 294 7.08 9.54 -10.90
C TYR A 294 8.25 8.90 -10.16
N TRP A 295 8.21 8.88 -8.83
CA TRP A 295 9.31 8.31 -8.03
C TRP A 295 9.41 6.78 -8.13
N GLN A 296 8.32 6.06 -8.40
CA GLN A 296 8.41 4.64 -8.75
C GLN A 296 9.17 4.44 -10.07
N ALA A 297 8.81 5.20 -11.10
CA ALA A 297 9.46 5.09 -12.40
C ALA A 297 10.93 5.52 -12.35
N ALA A 298 11.23 6.61 -11.64
CA ALA A 298 12.60 7.06 -11.41
C ALA A 298 13.42 6.04 -10.61
N PHE A 299 12.82 5.41 -9.60
CA PHE A 299 13.46 4.33 -8.85
C PHE A 299 13.81 3.15 -9.77
N ASP A 300 12.87 2.67 -10.58
CA ASP A 300 13.11 1.52 -11.46
C ASP A 300 14.15 1.84 -12.55
N ALA A 301 14.12 3.05 -13.12
CA ALA A 301 15.12 3.53 -14.06
C ALA A 301 16.52 3.58 -13.43
N LEU A 302 16.62 4.18 -12.25
CA LEU A 302 17.87 4.27 -11.52
C LEU A 302 18.36 2.89 -11.08
N HIS A 303 17.47 2.01 -10.62
CA HIS A 303 17.83 0.65 -10.22
C HIS A 303 18.39 -0.14 -11.40
N ALA A 304 17.75 -0.07 -12.56
CA ALA A 304 18.22 -0.69 -13.80
C ALA A 304 19.60 -0.17 -14.22
N TRP A 305 19.88 1.13 -14.04
CA TRP A 305 21.20 1.69 -14.26
C TRP A 305 22.24 1.22 -13.22
N GLN A 306 21.86 1.16 -11.94
CA GLN A 306 22.73 0.77 -10.84
C GLN A 306 23.21 -0.68 -10.96
N VAL A 307 22.34 -1.63 -11.34
CA VAL A 307 22.71 -3.05 -11.47
C VAL A 307 23.66 -3.31 -12.65
N GLN A 308 23.67 -2.45 -13.67
CA GLN A 308 24.66 -2.52 -14.76
C GLN A 308 26.07 -2.15 -14.28
N GLN A 309 26.16 -1.29 -13.26
CA GLN A 309 27.43 -0.89 -12.65
C GLN A 309 27.93 -1.93 -11.63
N ASP A 310 27.00 -2.52 -10.87
CA ASP A 310 27.29 -3.56 -9.89
C ASP A 310 26.02 -4.42 -9.66
N PRO A 311 26.01 -5.69 -10.09
CA PRO A 311 24.87 -6.59 -9.91
C PRO A 311 24.45 -6.83 -8.45
N LEU A 312 25.31 -6.51 -7.47
CA LEU A 312 25.00 -6.65 -6.04
C LEU A 312 24.15 -5.49 -5.48
N ARG A 313 23.86 -4.46 -6.29
CA ARG A 313 23.01 -3.31 -5.90
C ARG A 313 21.53 -3.69 -5.89
N TRP A 314 21.14 -4.39 -4.83
CA TRP A 314 19.78 -4.94 -4.65
C TRP A 314 18.69 -3.87 -4.42
N GLY A 315 19.05 -2.67 -3.96
CA GLY A 315 18.13 -1.56 -3.70
C GLY A 315 18.88 -0.31 -3.23
N TRP A 316 18.15 0.76 -2.92
CA TRP A 316 18.75 2.07 -2.62
C TRP A 316 19.81 2.08 -1.49
N PRO A 317 19.77 1.25 -0.42
CA PRO A 317 20.82 1.25 0.61
C PRO A 317 22.18 0.83 0.08
N ALA A 318 22.20 0.02 -0.99
CA ALA A 318 23.41 -0.48 -1.64
C ALA A 318 23.92 0.46 -2.74
N TRP A 319 23.19 1.54 -3.07
CA TRP A 319 23.63 2.52 -4.06
C TRP A 319 24.67 3.47 -3.45
N PRO A 320 25.47 4.15 -4.29
CA PRO A 320 26.32 5.24 -3.82
C PRO A 320 25.49 6.29 -3.06
N LYS A 321 26.07 6.88 -2.01
CA LYS A 321 25.37 7.81 -1.11
C LYS A 321 24.63 8.95 -1.83
N ALA A 322 25.19 9.44 -2.93
CA ALA A 322 24.60 10.48 -3.77
C ALA A 322 23.22 10.11 -4.36
N PHE A 323 22.92 8.82 -4.49
CA PHE A 323 21.66 8.32 -5.05
C PHE A 323 20.66 7.83 -3.99
N GLN A 324 21.01 7.90 -2.70
CA GLN A 324 20.16 7.37 -1.62
C GLN A 324 19.04 8.32 -1.17
N ASP A 325 19.13 9.59 -1.57
CA ASP A 325 18.19 10.66 -1.23
C ASP A 325 17.57 11.20 -2.53
N ILE A 326 16.24 11.16 -2.63
CA ILE A 326 15.50 11.65 -3.80
C ILE A 326 15.73 13.13 -4.07
N ASP A 327 16.10 13.90 -3.03
CA ASP A 327 16.32 15.33 -3.13
C ASP A 327 17.72 15.72 -3.59
N SER A 328 18.63 14.76 -3.75
CA SER A 328 20.00 15.04 -4.12
C SER A 328 20.12 15.64 -5.53
N PRO A 329 21.12 16.50 -5.76
CA PRO A 329 21.42 17.01 -7.10
C PRO A 329 21.68 15.88 -8.11
N GLU A 330 22.29 14.79 -7.69
CA GLU A 330 22.66 13.66 -8.56
C GLU A 330 21.44 12.85 -8.98
N VAL A 331 20.46 12.63 -8.11
CA VAL A 331 19.19 11.98 -8.49
C VAL A 331 18.43 12.88 -9.46
N LYS A 332 18.36 14.19 -9.18
CA LYS A 332 17.69 15.16 -10.07
C LYS A 332 18.36 15.23 -11.44
N ALA A 333 19.70 15.24 -11.49
CA ALA A 333 20.46 15.19 -12.73
C ALA A 333 20.23 13.88 -13.50
N PHE A 334 20.28 12.74 -12.81
CA PHE A 334 19.99 11.44 -13.40
C PHE A 334 18.61 11.41 -14.06
N CYS A 335 17.57 11.90 -13.37
CA CYS A 335 16.21 11.89 -13.91
C CYS A 335 16.05 12.76 -15.18
N VAL A 336 16.84 13.83 -15.30
CA VAL A 336 16.88 14.67 -16.52
C VAL A 336 17.67 13.99 -17.64
N GLU A 337 18.84 13.43 -17.32
CA GLU A 337 19.69 12.73 -18.30
C GLU A 337 19.05 11.44 -18.83
N HIS A 338 18.21 10.78 -18.01
CA HIS A 338 17.52 9.53 -18.30
C HIS A 338 15.99 9.69 -18.40
N GLU A 339 15.50 10.84 -18.89
CA GLU A 339 14.06 11.14 -18.97
C GLU A 339 13.27 10.08 -19.79
N ASP A 340 13.85 9.56 -20.88
CA ASP A 340 13.22 8.49 -21.69
C ASP A 340 13.09 7.18 -20.91
N ASP A 341 14.07 6.85 -20.05
CA ASP A 341 14.00 5.67 -19.19
C ASP A 341 12.91 5.84 -18.13
N VAL A 342 12.84 7.01 -17.48
CA VAL A 342 11.76 7.30 -16.52
C VAL A 342 10.39 7.23 -17.23
N SER A 343 10.27 7.81 -18.41
CA SER A 343 9.04 7.78 -19.21
C SER A 343 8.63 6.35 -19.61
N PHE A 344 9.61 5.49 -19.92
CA PHE A 344 9.36 4.08 -20.17
C PHE A 344 8.74 3.38 -18.95
N TYR A 345 9.30 3.57 -17.75
CA TYR A 345 8.74 2.95 -16.53
C TYR A 345 7.38 3.54 -16.12
N LEU A 346 7.13 4.83 -16.38
CA LEU A 346 5.79 5.42 -16.27
C LEU A 346 4.80 4.69 -17.18
N TRP A 347 5.19 4.45 -18.43
CA TRP A 347 4.36 3.75 -19.41
C TRP A 347 4.10 2.30 -19.03
N LEU A 348 5.08 1.59 -18.45
CA LEU A 348 4.86 0.24 -17.92
C LEU A 348 3.80 0.20 -16.81
N GLN A 349 3.80 1.17 -15.89
CA GLN A 349 2.76 1.27 -14.86
C GLN A 349 1.39 1.57 -15.47
N TRP A 350 1.32 2.43 -16.49
CA TRP A 350 0.08 2.68 -17.23
C TRP A 350 -0.45 1.42 -17.94
N LEU A 351 0.43 0.63 -18.59
CA LEU A 351 0.06 -0.64 -19.20
C LEU A 351 -0.45 -1.63 -18.17
N ALA A 352 0.27 -1.82 -17.07
CA ALA A 352 -0.12 -2.73 -16.00
C ALA A 352 -1.49 -2.34 -15.40
N TRP A 353 -1.69 -1.05 -15.13
CA TRP A 353 -2.96 -0.52 -14.65
C TRP A 353 -4.09 -0.74 -15.66
N SER A 354 -3.86 -0.42 -16.94
CA SER A 354 -4.86 -0.54 -18.01
C SER A 354 -5.28 -1.99 -18.23
N GLN A 355 -4.33 -2.93 -18.23
CA GLN A 355 -4.62 -4.35 -18.39
C GLN A 355 -5.34 -4.94 -17.17
N PHE A 356 -4.97 -4.53 -15.96
CA PHE A 356 -5.69 -4.93 -14.75
C PHE A 356 -7.13 -4.35 -14.73
N ALA A 357 -7.31 -3.09 -15.15
CA ALA A 357 -8.63 -2.48 -15.32
C ALA A 357 -9.48 -3.25 -16.35
N ALA A 358 -8.91 -3.70 -17.46
CA ALA A 358 -9.62 -4.54 -18.44
C ALA A 358 -10.04 -5.92 -17.87
N CYS A 359 -9.26 -6.49 -16.94
CA CYS A 359 -9.67 -7.68 -16.19
C CYS A 359 -10.89 -7.37 -15.30
N TRP A 360 -10.84 -6.25 -14.57
CA TRP A 360 -11.97 -5.80 -13.74
C TRP A 360 -13.25 -5.62 -14.55
N GLU A 361 -13.19 -4.88 -15.66
CA GLU A 361 -14.33 -4.67 -16.57
C GLU A 361 -14.90 -6.00 -17.10
N THR A 362 -14.02 -6.94 -17.44
CA THR A 362 -14.42 -8.30 -17.87
C THR A 362 -15.23 -9.00 -16.77
N SER A 363 -14.77 -8.92 -15.52
CA SER A 363 -15.48 -9.52 -14.38
C SER A 363 -16.85 -8.88 -14.11
N GLN A 364 -16.96 -7.56 -14.31
CA GLN A 364 -18.22 -6.83 -14.13
C GLN A 364 -19.22 -7.17 -15.24
N ARG A 365 -18.77 -7.23 -16.49
CA ARG A 365 -19.60 -7.61 -17.64
C ARG A 365 -20.19 -9.01 -17.46
N ASP A 366 -19.42 -9.93 -16.89
CA ASP A 366 -19.84 -11.31 -16.66
C ASP A 366 -20.63 -11.48 -15.35
N GLY A 367 -20.98 -10.36 -14.69
CA GLY A 367 -21.91 -10.33 -13.55
C GLY A 367 -21.35 -10.92 -12.26
N MET A 368 -20.03 -11.01 -12.12
CA MET A 368 -19.39 -11.53 -10.91
C MET A 368 -19.62 -10.58 -9.73
N PRO A 369 -20.24 -11.02 -8.61
CA PRO A 369 -20.55 -10.14 -7.48
C PRO A 369 -19.35 -9.45 -6.83
N ILE A 370 -18.17 -10.08 -6.91
CA ILE A 370 -16.91 -9.59 -6.35
C ILE A 370 -15.88 -9.37 -7.48
N GLY A 371 -15.83 -10.25 -8.48
CA GLY A 371 -14.97 -10.10 -9.65
C GLY A 371 -13.50 -10.37 -9.33
N LEU A 372 -12.75 -9.33 -8.98
CA LEU A 372 -11.36 -9.45 -8.55
C LEU A 372 -11.24 -9.28 -7.04
N TYR A 373 -10.43 -10.15 -6.44
CA TYR A 373 -10.08 -10.15 -5.03
C TYR A 373 -8.56 -9.94 -4.90
N ARG A 374 -8.15 -8.72 -4.55
CA ARG A 374 -6.74 -8.33 -4.40
C ARG A 374 -6.21 -8.67 -3.02
N ASP A 375 -4.89 -8.71 -2.89
CA ASP A 375 -4.20 -8.97 -1.63
C ASP A 375 -3.18 -7.87 -1.31
N LEU A 376 -3.32 -7.27 -0.14
CA LEU A 376 -2.45 -6.21 0.38
C LEU A 376 -1.47 -6.79 1.40
N ALA A 377 -0.22 -6.97 0.95
CA ALA A 377 0.91 -7.27 1.82
C ALA A 377 1.07 -6.27 2.98
N VAL A 378 1.53 -6.78 4.12
CA VAL A 378 1.67 -6.03 5.39
C VAL A 378 2.66 -4.86 5.34
N GLY A 379 3.68 -4.93 4.46
CA GLY A 379 4.74 -3.93 4.39
C GLY A 379 5.47 -3.90 3.05
N VAL A 380 6.53 -3.12 2.99
CA VAL A 380 7.45 -2.97 1.85
C VAL A 380 8.85 -3.40 2.25
N ALA A 381 9.70 -3.75 1.29
CA ALA A 381 11.10 -4.02 1.56
C ALA A 381 11.87 -2.72 1.88
N GLU A 382 12.91 -2.83 2.70
CA GLU A 382 13.68 -1.67 3.20
C GLU A 382 14.44 -0.91 2.10
N GLY A 383 14.71 -1.58 0.97
CA GLY A 383 15.43 -1.03 -0.17
C GLY A 383 14.55 -0.64 -1.36
N GLY A 384 13.23 -0.65 -1.19
CA GLY A 384 12.25 -0.32 -2.23
C GLY A 384 12.00 1.17 -2.45
N SER A 385 11.28 1.48 -3.53
CA SER A 385 10.91 2.84 -3.95
C SER A 385 10.11 3.58 -2.88
N GLU A 386 9.20 2.90 -2.17
CA GLU A 386 8.32 3.54 -1.18
C GLU A 386 9.11 4.04 0.03
N THR A 387 10.14 3.29 0.46
CA THR A 387 11.04 3.77 1.52
C THR A 387 12.03 4.82 1.02
N TRP A 388 12.39 4.77 -0.27
CA TRP A 388 13.30 5.74 -0.89
C TRP A 388 12.67 7.12 -1.00
N CYS A 389 11.40 7.21 -1.42
CA CYS A 389 10.70 8.48 -1.57
C CYS A 389 10.12 9.03 -0.27
N ASP A 390 9.74 8.18 0.70
CA ASP A 390 9.11 8.61 1.94
C ASP A 390 9.77 8.00 3.18
N ARG A 391 11.08 8.27 3.30
CA ARG A 391 11.92 7.72 4.37
C ARG A 391 11.37 7.92 5.78
N GLU A 392 10.83 9.11 6.05
CA GLU A 392 10.33 9.51 7.38
C GLU A 392 9.12 8.67 7.82
N LEU A 393 8.34 8.13 6.88
CA LEU A 393 7.20 7.27 7.22
C LEU A 393 7.64 5.95 7.87
N TYR A 394 8.88 5.49 7.62
CA TYR A 394 9.34 4.14 7.95
C TYR A 394 10.42 4.09 9.02
N CYS A 395 10.30 3.17 9.98
CA CYS A 395 11.30 2.93 11.02
C CYS A 395 12.35 1.90 10.58
N LEU A 396 13.34 2.30 9.78
CA LEU A 396 14.37 1.40 9.22
C LEU A 396 15.23 0.66 10.26
N LYS A 397 15.27 1.12 11.52
CA LYS A 397 15.99 0.44 12.61
C LYS A 397 15.15 -0.62 13.32
N ALA A 398 13.97 -0.92 12.79
CA ALA A 398 13.11 -2.01 13.23
C ALA A 398 12.64 -2.82 12.02
N SER A 399 12.24 -4.06 12.26
CA SER A 399 11.64 -4.94 11.28
C SER A 399 10.36 -5.55 11.81
N VAL A 400 9.35 -5.69 10.95
CA VAL A 400 8.10 -6.39 11.25
C VAL A 400 8.36 -7.88 11.26
N GLY A 401 7.68 -8.58 12.16
CA GLY A 401 7.68 -10.03 12.20
C GLY A 401 6.52 -10.60 12.99
N ALA A 402 6.75 -11.77 13.59
CA ALA A 402 5.84 -12.42 14.51
C ALA A 402 6.62 -12.95 15.72
N PRO A 403 6.03 -12.91 16.93
CA PRO A 403 6.65 -13.52 18.10
C PRO A 403 6.74 -15.05 17.93
N PRO A 404 7.58 -15.73 18.73
CA PRO A 404 7.59 -17.19 18.82
C PRO A 404 6.20 -17.80 19.03
N ASP A 405 5.84 -18.77 18.18
CA ASP A 405 4.57 -19.50 18.21
C ASP A 405 4.78 -21.03 18.17
N ILE A 406 3.75 -21.82 18.48
CA ILE A 406 3.77 -23.28 18.53
C ILE A 406 4.27 -23.89 17.21
N LEU A 407 3.82 -23.36 16.07
CA LEU A 407 4.22 -23.84 14.74
C LEU A 407 5.56 -23.25 14.27
N GLY A 408 5.91 -22.05 14.78
CA GLY A 408 7.13 -21.32 14.46
C GLY A 408 7.86 -20.92 15.74
N PRO A 409 8.55 -21.86 16.42
CA PRO A 409 9.07 -21.66 17.77
C PRO A 409 10.21 -20.62 17.86
N LEU A 410 10.81 -20.24 16.72
CA LEU A 410 11.81 -19.17 16.65
C LEU A 410 11.19 -17.78 16.41
N GLY A 411 9.88 -17.72 16.19
CA GLY A 411 9.21 -16.54 15.64
C GLY A 411 9.61 -16.32 14.18
N GLN A 412 9.24 -15.15 13.66
CA GLN A 412 9.54 -14.79 12.27
C GLN A 412 10.01 -13.34 12.22
N ASN A 413 11.03 -13.07 11.41
CA ASN A 413 11.45 -11.73 11.04
C ASN A 413 11.24 -11.61 9.52
N TRP A 414 10.37 -10.69 9.10
CA TRP A 414 9.97 -10.55 7.70
C TRP A 414 10.84 -9.56 6.92
N GLY A 415 11.76 -8.85 7.57
CA GLY A 415 12.66 -7.91 6.88
C GLY A 415 11.98 -6.65 6.36
N LEU A 416 10.80 -6.29 6.90
CA LEU A 416 10.01 -5.15 6.45
C LEU A 416 10.08 -4.01 7.48
N PRO A 417 10.53 -2.79 7.14
CA PRO A 417 10.44 -1.68 8.07
C PRO A 417 8.97 -1.30 8.32
N PRO A 418 8.55 -1.16 9.59
CA PRO A 418 7.19 -0.74 9.89
C PRO A 418 6.98 0.74 9.61
N MET A 419 5.76 1.12 9.23
CA MET A 419 5.35 2.52 9.23
C MET A 419 5.24 3.04 10.67
N ASP A 420 5.74 4.24 10.93
CA ASP A 420 5.69 4.87 12.24
C ASP A 420 4.24 5.32 12.57
N PRO A 421 3.59 4.76 13.60
CA PRO A 421 2.20 5.08 13.94
C PRO A 421 2.01 6.56 14.29
N HIS A 422 3.05 7.23 14.80
CA HIS A 422 3.00 8.65 15.15
C HIS A 422 3.03 9.53 13.90
N ILE A 423 3.81 9.13 12.89
CA ILE A 423 3.86 9.83 11.59
C ILE A 423 2.56 9.64 10.81
N ILE A 424 1.98 8.43 10.82
CA ILE A 424 0.67 8.16 10.22
C ILE A 424 -0.38 9.13 10.79
N ALA A 425 -0.45 9.25 12.12
CA ALA A 425 -1.38 10.16 12.79
C ALA A 425 -1.05 11.64 12.54
N ALA A 426 0.23 12.02 12.57
CA ALA A 426 0.68 13.40 12.30
C ALA A 426 0.33 13.87 10.89
N ARG A 427 0.38 12.96 9.91
CA ARG A 427 -0.03 13.19 8.51
C ARG A 427 -1.53 13.00 8.28
N ALA A 428 -2.34 13.05 9.34
CA ALA A 428 -3.79 12.93 9.28
C ALA A 428 -4.27 11.68 8.51
N TYR A 429 -3.53 10.59 8.66
CA TYR A 429 -3.75 9.28 8.04
C TYR A 429 -3.58 9.20 6.52
N GLU A 430 -3.04 10.23 5.86
CA GLU A 430 -2.88 10.22 4.38
C GLU A 430 -2.18 8.97 3.85
N PRO A 431 -1.06 8.47 4.43
CA PRO A 431 -0.39 7.29 3.89
C PRO A 431 -1.27 6.03 3.88
N PHE A 432 -2.11 5.87 4.91
CA PHE A 432 -3.04 4.73 4.98
C PHE A 432 -4.20 4.89 3.99
N ILE A 433 -4.73 6.11 3.84
CA ILE A 433 -5.79 6.41 2.87
C ILE A 433 -5.31 6.13 1.44
N ASP A 434 -4.12 6.61 1.11
CA ASP A 434 -3.48 6.40 -0.19
C ASP A 434 -3.22 4.92 -0.49
N LEU A 435 -2.76 4.18 0.52
CA LEU A 435 -2.56 2.74 0.42
C LEU A 435 -3.87 2.01 0.09
N LEU A 436 -4.96 2.36 0.77
CA LEU A 436 -6.28 1.76 0.52
C LEU A 436 -6.82 2.13 -0.88
N ARG A 437 -6.74 3.40 -1.29
CA ARG A 437 -7.18 3.84 -2.62
C ARG A 437 -6.45 3.09 -3.74
N ALA A 438 -5.12 2.97 -3.64
CA ALA A 438 -4.32 2.23 -4.61
C ALA A 438 -4.69 0.74 -4.68
N ASN A 439 -5.19 0.17 -3.58
CA ASN A 439 -5.49 -1.26 -3.45
C ASN A 439 -6.96 -1.66 -3.58
N MET A 440 -7.89 -0.70 -3.47
CA MET A 440 -9.33 -0.91 -3.66
C MET A 440 -9.84 -0.51 -5.05
N GLN A 441 -9.00 0.13 -5.88
CA GLN A 441 -9.34 0.36 -7.28
C GLN A 441 -9.38 -0.95 -8.07
N ASN A 442 -10.34 -1.03 -9.00
CA ASN A 442 -10.51 -2.11 -9.97
C ASN A 442 -10.64 -3.52 -9.33
N CYS A 443 -11.25 -3.61 -8.17
CA CYS A 443 -11.57 -4.89 -7.51
C CYS A 443 -12.83 -4.77 -6.64
N GLY A 444 -13.49 -5.90 -6.37
CA GLY A 444 -14.65 -5.93 -5.46
C GLY A 444 -14.32 -6.44 -4.06
N ALA A 445 -13.11 -6.95 -3.84
CA ALA A 445 -12.63 -7.37 -2.53
C ALA A 445 -11.13 -7.09 -2.34
N LEU A 446 -10.75 -6.77 -1.11
CA LEU A 446 -9.38 -6.61 -0.68
C LEU A 446 -9.09 -7.48 0.55
N ARG A 447 -8.07 -8.34 0.45
CA ARG A 447 -7.46 -9.01 1.60
C ARG A 447 -6.48 -8.04 2.25
N ILE A 448 -6.57 -7.88 3.55
CA ILE A 448 -5.50 -7.27 4.34
C ILE A 448 -4.72 -8.40 4.99
N ASP A 449 -3.51 -8.61 4.49
CA ASP A 449 -2.58 -9.57 5.08
C ASP A 449 -2.16 -9.12 6.48
N HIS A 450 -2.16 -10.05 7.43
CA HIS A 450 -1.95 -9.76 8.85
C HIS A 450 -2.80 -8.58 9.33
N VAL A 451 -4.14 -8.74 9.31
CA VAL A 451 -5.08 -7.64 9.61
C VAL A 451 -4.91 -7.09 11.02
N MET A 452 -4.26 -7.84 11.91
CA MET A 452 -3.82 -7.38 13.23
C MET A 452 -2.96 -6.12 13.17
N SER A 453 -2.30 -5.84 12.04
CA SER A 453 -1.51 -4.63 11.79
C SER A 453 -2.26 -3.33 12.03
N VAL A 454 -3.59 -3.31 11.88
CA VAL A 454 -4.42 -2.13 12.21
C VAL A 454 -4.50 -1.87 13.72
N LEU A 455 -4.20 -2.86 14.55
CA LEU A 455 -4.11 -2.76 16.00
C LEU A 455 -2.67 -2.69 16.49
N ARG A 456 -1.82 -3.61 16.05
CA ARG A 456 -0.46 -3.74 16.53
C ARG A 456 0.41 -4.53 15.55
N LEU A 457 1.70 -4.21 15.52
CA LEU A 457 2.71 -5.02 14.83
C LEU A 457 3.80 -5.46 15.81
N TRP A 458 4.34 -6.65 15.58
CA TRP A 458 5.51 -7.12 16.30
C TRP A 458 6.76 -6.51 15.67
N TRP A 459 7.39 -5.56 16.36
CA TRP A 459 8.60 -4.89 15.91
C TRP A 459 9.81 -5.53 16.55
N ILE A 460 10.79 -5.86 15.73
CA ILE A 460 12.08 -6.46 16.11
C ILE A 460 13.16 -5.41 15.86
N PRO A 461 14.01 -5.07 16.85
CA PRO A 461 15.15 -4.19 16.59
C PRO A 461 16.06 -4.75 15.49
N TYR A 462 16.54 -3.89 14.59
CA TYR A 462 17.31 -4.32 13.42
C TYR A 462 18.50 -5.23 13.78
N GLY A 463 18.66 -6.33 13.06
CA GLY A 463 19.72 -7.32 13.29
C GLY A 463 19.47 -8.32 14.43
N GLU A 464 18.34 -8.23 15.15
CA GLU A 464 17.98 -9.20 16.20
C GLU A 464 17.08 -10.32 15.68
N THR A 465 16.96 -11.39 16.46
CA THR A 465 16.01 -12.48 16.26
C THR A 465 14.61 -12.11 16.78
N ALA A 466 13.58 -12.83 16.30
CA ALA A 466 12.19 -12.44 16.53
C ALA A 466 11.74 -12.46 18.00
N ASP A 467 12.38 -13.25 18.85
CA ASP A 467 12.13 -13.32 20.30
C ASP A 467 12.50 -12.02 21.05
N HIS A 468 13.30 -11.14 20.42
CA HIS A 468 13.70 -9.84 20.97
C HIS A 468 12.76 -8.69 20.61
N GLY A 469 11.66 -8.98 19.90
CA GLY A 469 10.68 -7.96 19.51
C GLY A 469 9.70 -7.56 20.61
N ALA A 470 8.81 -6.63 20.27
CA ALA A 470 7.67 -6.22 21.09
C ALA A 470 6.50 -5.75 20.21
N TYR A 471 5.28 -5.86 20.73
CA TYR A 471 4.13 -5.24 20.06
C TYR A 471 4.17 -3.72 20.18
N VAL A 472 4.04 -3.04 19.04
CA VAL A 472 3.82 -1.59 18.93
C VAL A 472 2.38 -1.36 18.48
N GLN A 473 1.66 -0.49 19.19
CA GLN A 473 0.25 -0.20 18.96
C GLN A 473 0.03 0.79 17.81
N TYR A 474 -1.04 0.59 17.07
CA TYR A 474 -1.58 1.45 16.02
C TYR A 474 -2.98 1.94 16.41
N PRO A 475 -3.43 3.10 15.90
CA PRO A 475 -4.72 3.70 16.27
C PRO A 475 -5.90 2.97 15.62
N VAL A 476 -6.21 1.78 16.14
CA VAL A 476 -7.16 0.81 15.57
C VAL A 476 -8.53 1.37 15.22
N ASP A 477 -9.11 2.21 16.09
CA ASP A 477 -10.45 2.74 15.86
C ASP A 477 -10.48 3.73 14.69
N ASP A 478 -9.41 4.50 14.53
CA ASP A 478 -9.26 5.44 13.43
C ASP A 478 -9.00 4.67 12.12
N LEU A 479 -8.08 3.70 12.14
CA LEU A 479 -7.75 2.87 10.96
C LEU A 479 -8.94 2.04 10.47
N LEU A 480 -9.72 1.43 11.38
CA LEU A 480 -10.94 0.69 10.99
C LEU A 480 -12.03 1.60 10.43
N SER A 481 -12.15 2.82 10.94
CA SER A 481 -13.09 3.81 10.42
C SER A 481 -12.71 4.24 8.99
N LEU A 482 -11.42 4.49 8.75
CA LEU A 482 -10.90 4.82 7.42
C LEU A 482 -11.04 3.65 6.45
N LEU A 483 -10.77 2.43 6.91
CA LEU A 483 -10.96 1.21 6.14
C LEU A 483 -12.41 1.06 5.69
N ALA A 484 -13.37 1.27 6.61
CA ALA A 484 -14.79 1.23 6.30
C ALA A 484 -15.19 2.33 5.30
N LEU A 485 -14.65 3.55 5.45
CA LEU A 485 -14.92 4.67 4.55
C LEU A 485 -14.42 4.39 3.13
N GLU A 486 -13.14 4.01 2.96
CA GLU A 486 -12.59 3.71 1.65
C GLU A 486 -13.24 2.47 1.03
N SER A 487 -13.57 1.46 1.85
CA SER A 487 -14.31 0.27 1.41
C SER A 487 -15.68 0.64 0.81
N GLN A 488 -16.47 1.49 1.47
CA GLN A 488 -17.76 1.96 0.92
C GLN A 488 -17.58 2.78 -0.35
N ARG A 489 -16.60 3.69 -0.38
CA ARG A 489 -16.32 4.57 -1.54
C ARG A 489 -15.94 3.78 -2.79
N HIS A 490 -15.19 2.69 -2.62
CA HIS A 490 -14.76 1.83 -3.73
C HIS A 490 -15.70 0.66 -4.01
N ARG A 491 -16.74 0.46 -3.18
CA ARG A 491 -17.57 -0.76 -3.19
C ARG A 491 -16.73 -2.04 -3.15
N CYS A 492 -15.69 -2.01 -2.33
CA CYS A 492 -14.71 -3.07 -2.20
C CYS A 492 -14.82 -3.65 -0.79
N MET A 493 -15.31 -4.89 -0.66
CA MET A 493 -15.42 -5.54 0.64
C MET A 493 -14.03 -5.90 1.20
N VAL A 494 -13.93 -6.08 2.51
CA VAL A 494 -12.64 -6.34 3.17
C VAL A 494 -12.65 -7.70 3.83
N ILE A 495 -11.60 -8.48 3.55
CA ILE A 495 -11.30 -9.75 4.20
C ILE A 495 -10.03 -9.52 5.03
N GLY A 496 -10.07 -9.84 6.32
CA GLY A 496 -8.92 -9.72 7.20
C GLY A 496 -8.27 -11.07 7.44
N GLU A 497 -7.00 -11.23 7.09
CA GLU A 497 -6.26 -12.43 7.51
C GLU A 497 -5.99 -12.35 9.02
N ASP A 498 -6.65 -13.22 9.78
CA ASP A 498 -6.65 -13.24 11.24
C ASP A 498 -6.09 -14.56 11.82
N LEU A 499 -5.07 -15.15 11.19
CA LEU A 499 -4.38 -16.32 11.75
C LEU A 499 -3.36 -15.92 12.82
N GLY A 500 -2.96 -16.91 13.62
CA GLY A 500 -1.98 -16.74 14.70
C GLY A 500 -2.59 -16.19 16.00
N THR A 501 -1.81 -15.39 16.73
CA THR A 501 -2.21 -14.89 18.07
C THR A 501 -3.09 -13.63 17.97
N VAL A 502 -4.41 -13.85 17.88
CA VAL A 502 -5.43 -12.79 17.76
C VAL A 502 -5.94 -12.31 19.13
N PRO A 503 -5.79 -11.02 19.47
CA PRO A 503 -6.40 -10.44 20.67
C PRO A 503 -7.92 -10.51 20.67
N VAL A 504 -8.55 -10.89 21.79
CA VAL A 504 -10.02 -10.94 21.90
C VAL A 504 -10.68 -9.59 21.58
N GLU A 505 -10.02 -8.48 21.92
CA GLU A 505 -10.49 -7.12 21.66
C GLU A 505 -10.66 -6.80 20.16
N ILE A 506 -9.83 -7.37 19.27
CA ILE A 506 -9.89 -7.06 17.83
C ILE A 506 -11.02 -7.81 17.13
N VAL A 507 -11.36 -9.02 17.60
CA VAL A 507 -12.38 -9.89 16.99
C VAL A 507 -13.72 -9.16 16.91
N SER A 508 -14.13 -8.51 18.00
CA SER A 508 -15.37 -7.75 18.04
C SER A 508 -15.32 -6.49 17.17
N LYS A 509 -14.17 -5.81 17.10
CA LYS A 509 -13.97 -4.61 16.30
C LYS A 509 -14.06 -4.94 14.80
N LEU A 510 -13.33 -5.96 14.32
CA LEU A 510 -13.38 -6.43 12.93
C LEU A 510 -14.81 -6.79 12.50
N ARG A 511 -15.48 -7.62 13.30
CA ARG A 511 -16.88 -8.02 13.05
C ARG A 511 -17.82 -6.82 12.98
N ASN A 512 -17.72 -5.90 13.94
CA ASN A 512 -18.57 -4.71 13.99
C ASN A 512 -18.30 -3.77 12.82
N SER A 513 -17.05 -3.68 12.36
CA SER A 513 -16.62 -2.93 11.18
C SER A 513 -16.91 -3.62 9.85
N GLY A 514 -17.48 -4.83 9.85
CA GLY A 514 -17.83 -5.55 8.61
C GLY A 514 -16.62 -6.10 7.84
N VAL A 515 -15.53 -6.39 8.55
CA VAL A 515 -14.40 -7.14 8.01
C VAL A 515 -14.70 -8.64 8.12
N TYR A 516 -14.51 -9.36 7.01
CA TYR A 516 -14.78 -10.80 6.88
C TYR A 516 -13.60 -11.66 7.31
#